data_AF-A0AAN7YEF6-F1
#
_entry.id   AF-A0AAN7YEF6-F1
#
_cell.length_a   1.000
_cell.length_b   1.000
_cell.length_c   1.000
_cell.angle_alpha   90.00
_cell.angle_beta   90.00
_cell.angle_gamma   90.00
#
_symmetry.space_group_name_H-M   'P 1'
#
loop_
_entity.id
_entity.type
_entity.pdbx_description
1 polymer ?
#
loop_
_entity_poly.entity_id
_entity_poly.type
_entity_poly.pdbx_seq_one_letter_code
_entity_poly.pdbx_strand_id
1 'polypeptide(L)'
;MNIAIVCLQVMQKLGKADETRDVAFEEMVSNFNKQMVDGGKLQRDMRAYLLAVKTMHDASRRLQDCLAEMYEPDWFGKEEMDALTEDTDTLWLDYHQNITDRSLNTLDSYLTQFPDIKARIAKRDRKMVDFDSARHHFSSLQKGKKKDEAKIAKPAALLEKAAPGWAQVLISAHQVAQTNLSFNQAEEELGKSQKIFEELNVELQDELPVLFDNRVGVYVSTFQGLAGHQEKFHKEMGKLNQSLNDIMTKLEAQREINEDANHSEAASPPPKVGHIF
;
A
#
# COMPACT_ATOMS: atom_id res chain seq x y z
N MET A 1 22.23 -20.23 -3.55
CA MET A 1 21.05 -20.73 -4.30
C MET A 1 21.19 -22.24 -4.37
N ASN A 2 20.28 -23.00 -3.76
CA ASN A 2 20.48 -24.42 -3.49
C ASN A 2 20.23 -25.23 -4.78
N ILE A 3 21.22 -25.99 -5.27
CA ILE A 3 21.15 -26.73 -6.55
C ILE A 3 19.98 -27.73 -6.57
N ALA A 4 19.61 -28.27 -5.40
CA ALA A 4 18.45 -29.14 -5.22
C ALA A 4 17.12 -28.45 -5.59
N ILE A 5 16.96 -27.17 -5.26
CA ILE A 5 15.76 -26.37 -5.55
C ILE A 5 15.60 -26.19 -7.07
N VAL A 6 16.72 -25.89 -7.76
CA VAL A 6 16.71 -25.69 -9.21
C VAL A 6 16.38 -27.01 -9.93
N CYS A 7 16.98 -28.13 -9.51
CA CYS A 7 16.68 -29.45 -10.08
C CYS A 7 15.21 -29.86 -9.91
N LEU A 8 14.60 -29.63 -8.73
CA LEU A 8 13.20 -30.00 -8.51
C LEU A 8 12.25 -29.17 -9.39
N GLN A 9 12.49 -27.86 -9.51
CA GLN A 9 11.71 -26.99 -10.40
C GLN A 9 11.82 -27.41 -11.88
N VAL A 10 12.99 -27.87 -12.33
CA VAL A 10 13.17 -28.43 -13.68
C VAL A 10 12.40 -29.74 -13.83
N MET A 11 12.42 -30.61 -12.84
CA MET A 11 11.71 -31.91 -12.89
C MET A 11 10.18 -31.76 -12.84
N GLN A 12 9.66 -30.77 -12.10
CA GLN A 12 8.25 -30.39 -12.09
C GLN A 12 7.80 -29.85 -13.46
N LYS A 13 8.58 -28.95 -14.08
CA LYS A 13 8.32 -28.44 -15.45
C LYS A 13 8.36 -29.53 -16.53
N LEU A 14 9.05 -30.64 -16.27
CA LEU A 14 9.12 -31.80 -17.15
C LEU A 14 8.03 -32.86 -16.88
N GLY A 15 7.11 -32.62 -15.94
CA GLY A 15 6.01 -33.54 -15.59
C GLY A 15 6.47 -34.84 -14.91
N LYS A 16 7.67 -34.86 -14.31
CA LYS A 16 8.26 -36.05 -13.67
C LYS A 16 8.08 -36.10 -12.15
N ALA A 17 7.38 -35.13 -11.58
CA ALA A 17 7.05 -35.01 -10.17
C ALA A 17 5.63 -34.43 -10.05
N ASP A 18 4.80 -35.02 -9.17
CA ASP A 18 3.42 -34.53 -8.92
C ASP A 18 3.46 -33.19 -8.19
N GLU A 19 2.91 -32.16 -8.82
CA GLU A 19 2.76 -30.81 -8.27
C GLU A 19 1.48 -30.74 -7.42
N THR A 20 1.60 -30.30 -6.18
CA THR A 20 0.45 -29.99 -5.34
C THR A 20 -0.10 -28.62 -5.79
N ARG A 21 -0.95 -28.60 -6.83
CA ARG A 21 -1.54 -27.36 -7.35
C ARG A 21 -2.76 -26.94 -6.51
N ASP A 22 -2.56 -25.92 -5.69
CA ASP A 22 -3.63 -25.27 -4.92
C ASP A 22 -4.23 -24.12 -5.74
N VAL A 23 -5.19 -24.47 -6.62
CA VAL A 23 -5.87 -23.51 -7.51
C VAL A 23 -6.59 -22.41 -6.73
N ALA A 24 -7.10 -22.72 -5.52
CA ALA A 24 -7.76 -21.74 -4.67
C ALA A 24 -6.76 -20.71 -4.13
N PHE A 25 -5.58 -21.17 -3.67
CA PHE A 25 -4.52 -20.26 -3.23
C PHE A 25 -3.96 -19.42 -4.38
N GLU A 26 -3.81 -19.98 -5.58
CA GLU A 26 -3.41 -19.24 -6.79
C GLU A 26 -4.37 -18.07 -7.08
N GLU A 27 -5.69 -18.28 -6.93
CA GLU A 27 -6.69 -17.22 -7.08
C GLU A 27 -6.56 -16.14 -5.99
N MET A 28 -6.37 -16.53 -4.72
CA MET A 28 -6.13 -15.59 -3.62
C MET A 28 -4.89 -14.71 -3.88
N VAL A 29 -3.80 -15.31 -4.37
CA VAL A 29 -2.57 -14.59 -4.72
C VAL A 29 -2.78 -13.66 -5.93
N SER A 30 -3.57 -14.07 -6.92
CA SER A 30 -3.96 -13.21 -8.05
C SER A 30 -4.73 -11.98 -7.56
N ASN A 31 -5.73 -12.19 -6.71
CA ASN A 31 -6.53 -11.13 -6.09
C ASN A 31 -5.66 -10.18 -5.25
N PHE A 32 -4.76 -10.72 -4.42
CA PHE A 32 -3.80 -9.95 -3.64
C PHE A 32 -2.92 -9.05 -4.52
N ASN A 33 -2.36 -9.59 -5.60
CA ASN A 33 -1.49 -8.83 -6.50
C ASN A 33 -2.27 -7.71 -7.21
N LYS A 34 -3.48 -8.00 -7.68
CA LYS A 34 -4.36 -6.99 -8.28
C LYS A 34 -4.66 -5.87 -7.30
N GLN A 35 -5.08 -6.23 -6.09
CA GLN A 35 -5.43 -5.30 -5.02
C GLN A 35 -4.24 -4.39 -4.62
N MET A 36 -3.04 -4.95 -4.54
CA MET A 36 -1.80 -4.21 -4.29
C MET A 36 -1.51 -3.18 -5.39
N VAL A 37 -1.67 -3.59 -6.66
CA VAL A 37 -1.44 -2.72 -7.82
C VAL A 37 -2.48 -1.59 -7.87
N ASP A 38 -3.75 -1.92 -7.69
CA ASP A 38 -4.86 -0.96 -7.72
C ASP A 38 -4.73 0.05 -6.57
N GLY A 39 -4.41 -0.42 -5.36
CA GLY A 39 -4.16 0.45 -4.21
C GLY A 39 -2.93 1.35 -4.38
N GLY A 40 -1.83 0.82 -4.94
CA GLY A 40 -0.64 1.62 -5.27
C GLY A 40 -0.89 2.66 -6.37
N LYS A 41 -1.77 2.36 -7.34
CA LYS A 41 -2.24 3.35 -8.32
C LYS A 41 -3.04 4.45 -7.62
N LEU A 42 -4.02 4.09 -6.79
CA LEU A 42 -4.84 5.05 -6.05
C LEU A 42 -3.98 5.99 -5.19
N GLN A 43 -2.97 5.46 -4.48
CA GLN A 43 -2.06 6.27 -3.66
C GLN A 43 -1.29 7.30 -4.48
N ARG A 44 -0.79 6.92 -5.66
CA ARG A 44 -0.12 7.85 -6.57
C ARG A 44 -1.06 8.94 -7.05
N ASP A 45 -2.27 8.57 -7.46
CA ASP A 45 -3.26 9.50 -7.99
C ASP A 45 -3.73 10.48 -6.88
N MET A 46 -3.92 10.01 -5.63
CA MET A 46 -4.23 10.87 -4.49
C MET A 46 -3.10 11.85 -4.13
N ARG A 47 -1.84 11.41 -4.20
CA ARG A 47 -0.69 12.31 -3.99
C ARG A 47 -0.58 13.35 -5.10
N ALA A 48 -0.86 12.97 -6.35
CA ALA A 48 -0.94 13.91 -7.47
C ALA A 48 -2.08 14.92 -7.27
N TYR A 49 -3.23 14.49 -6.76
CA TYR A 49 -4.34 15.37 -6.40
C TYR A 49 -3.93 16.39 -5.32
N LEU A 50 -3.29 15.95 -4.23
CA LEU A 50 -2.78 16.85 -3.19
C LEU A 50 -1.78 17.87 -3.73
N LEU A 51 -0.88 17.46 -4.63
CA LEU A 51 0.05 18.38 -5.29
C LEU A 51 -0.69 19.42 -6.13
N ALA A 52 -1.75 19.03 -6.84
CA ALA A 52 -2.59 19.96 -7.59
C ALA A 52 -3.32 20.96 -6.67
N VAL A 53 -3.85 20.49 -5.54
CA VAL A 53 -4.47 21.35 -4.50
C VAL A 53 -3.45 22.38 -3.99
N LYS A 54 -2.24 21.95 -3.65
CA LYS A 54 -1.16 22.86 -3.22
C LYS A 54 -0.80 23.88 -4.30
N THR A 55 -0.70 23.44 -5.55
CA THR A 55 -0.40 24.34 -6.68
C THR A 55 -1.50 25.39 -6.88
N MET A 56 -2.76 24.99 -6.71
CA MET A 56 -3.90 25.91 -6.78
C MET A 56 -3.89 26.90 -5.62
N HIS A 57 -3.60 26.45 -4.41
CA HIS A 57 -3.41 27.31 -3.24
C HIS A 57 -2.34 28.37 -3.47
N ASP A 58 -1.15 27.95 -3.94
CA ASP A 58 -0.05 28.88 -4.21
C ASP A 58 -0.41 29.90 -5.31
N ALA A 59 -1.20 29.51 -6.32
CA ALA A 59 -1.70 30.43 -7.33
C ALA A 59 -2.76 31.40 -6.79
N SER A 60 -3.70 30.91 -5.98
CA SER A 60 -4.73 31.71 -5.31
C SER A 60 -4.09 32.76 -4.40
N ARG A 61 -3.10 32.36 -3.60
CA ARG A 61 -2.38 33.26 -2.69
C ARG A 61 -1.72 34.40 -3.45
N ARG A 62 -0.93 34.10 -4.49
CA ARG A 62 -0.28 35.14 -5.32
C ARG A 62 -1.27 36.13 -5.93
N LEU A 63 -2.46 35.66 -6.33
CA LEU A 63 -3.50 36.53 -6.87
C LEU A 63 -4.10 37.44 -5.79
N GLN A 64 -4.32 36.91 -4.58
CA GLN A 64 -4.82 37.69 -3.45
C GLN A 64 -3.77 38.67 -2.94
N ASP A 65 -2.50 38.29 -2.87
CA ASP A 65 -1.38 39.17 -2.52
C ASP A 65 -1.33 40.38 -3.47
N CYS A 66 -1.46 40.14 -4.78
CA CYS A 66 -1.51 41.20 -5.78
C CYS A 66 -2.67 42.18 -5.53
N LEU A 67 -3.85 41.66 -5.18
CA LEU A 67 -5.00 42.50 -4.88
C LEU A 67 -4.78 43.29 -3.59
N ALA A 68 -4.25 42.66 -2.54
CA ALA A 68 -3.96 43.30 -1.26
C ALA A 68 -2.90 44.41 -1.39
N GLU A 69 -1.87 44.20 -2.20
CA GLU A 69 -0.83 45.20 -2.50
C GLU A 69 -1.37 46.41 -3.26
N MET A 70 -2.38 46.20 -4.12
CA MET A 70 -3.04 47.27 -4.89
C MET A 70 -4.13 48.00 -4.09
N TYR A 71 -4.54 47.46 -2.94
CA TYR A 71 -5.66 48.00 -2.16
C TYR A 71 -5.18 49.12 -1.23
N GLU A 72 -5.64 50.34 -1.50
CA GLU A 72 -5.21 51.51 -0.73
C GLU A 72 -5.81 51.52 0.69
N PRO A 73 -5.12 52.11 1.69
CA PRO A 73 -5.57 52.09 3.08
C PRO A 73 -6.89 52.83 3.36
N ASP A 74 -7.27 53.80 2.52
CA ASP A 74 -8.48 54.61 2.64
C ASP A 74 -9.68 54.05 1.86
N TRP A 75 -9.47 52.97 1.11
CA TRP A 75 -10.52 52.28 0.39
C TRP A 75 -11.43 51.51 1.35
N PHE A 76 -12.72 51.49 1.02
CA PHE A 76 -13.72 50.78 1.78
C PHE A 76 -13.32 49.32 1.95
N GLY A 77 -13.44 48.80 3.17
CA GLY A 77 -13.27 47.37 3.41
C GLY A 77 -11.82 46.88 3.46
N LYS A 78 -10.81 47.77 3.64
CA LYS A 78 -9.39 47.37 3.70
C LYS A 78 -9.12 46.29 4.75
N GLU A 79 -9.59 46.49 5.99
CA GLU A 79 -9.39 45.52 7.08
C GLU A 79 -10.13 44.20 6.79
N GLU A 80 -11.35 44.27 6.24
CA GLU A 80 -12.11 43.11 5.82
C GLU A 80 -11.45 42.35 4.67
N MET A 81 -10.79 43.05 3.73
CA MET A 81 -10.04 42.46 2.62
C MET A 81 -8.78 41.73 3.11
N ASP A 82 -8.09 42.29 4.11
CA ASP A 82 -6.93 41.63 4.74
C ASP A 82 -7.37 40.36 5.48
N ALA A 83 -8.41 40.46 6.31
CA ALA A 83 -8.98 39.31 7.01
C ALA A 83 -9.44 38.21 6.04
N LEU A 84 -10.07 38.60 4.93
CA LEU A 84 -10.50 37.67 3.88
C LEU A 84 -9.32 36.90 3.26
N THR A 85 -8.19 37.57 3.07
CA THR A 85 -6.97 36.96 2.52
C THR A 85 -6.40 35.92 3.49
N GLU A 86 -6.32 36.26 4.79
CA GLU A 86 -5.89 35.34 5.84
C GLU A 86 -6.83 34.12 6.00
N ASP A 87 -8.14 34.36 5.99
CA ASP A 87 -9.16 33.31 6.06
C ASP A 87 -9.08 32.37 4.86
N THR A 88 -8.83 32.92 3.66
CA THR A 88 -8.66 32.11 2.45
C THR A 88 -7.42 31.21 2.55
N ASP A 89 -6.28 31.75 2.98
CA ASP A 89 -5.04 30.97 3.15
C ASP A 89 -5.23 29.85 4.18
N THR A 90 -5.84 30.19 5.32
CA THR A 90 -6.17 29.23 6.39
C THR A 90 -7.06 28.10 5.87
N LEU A 91 -8.11 28.43 5.11
CA LEU A 91 -9.03 27.44 4.56
C LEU A 91 -8.35 26.47 3.58
N TRP A 92 -7.42 26.97 2.76
CA TRP A 92 -6.60 26.12 1.88
C TRP A 92 -5.67 25.19 2.66
N LEU A 93 -4.99 25.70 3.68
CA LEU A 93 -4.10 24.91 4.55
C LEU A 93 -4.88 23.78 5.24
N ASP A 94 -6.03 24.11 5.82
CA ASP A 94 -6.93 23.14 6.44
C ASP A 94 -7.41 22.08 5.45
N TYR A 95 -7.79 22.48 4.24
CA TYR A 95 -8.24 21.53 3.22
C TYR A 95 -7.14 20.54 2.83
N HIS A 96 -5.93 21.04 2.55
CA HIS A 96 -4.79 20.20 2.21
C HIS A 96 -4.42 19.25 3.37
N GLN A 97 -4.37 19.77 4.60
CA GLN A 97 -4.04 18.98 5.78
C GLN A 97 -5.08 17.89 6.04
N ASN A 98 -6.37 18.21 5.94
CA ASN A 98 -7.44 17.25 6.18
C ASN A 98 -7.40 16.09 5.16
N ILE A 99 -7.16 16.37 3.87
CA ILE A 99 -7.02 15.30 2.86
C ILE A 99 -5.81 14.42 3.18
N THR A 100 -4.69 15.03 3.56
CA THR A 100 -3.46 14.31 3.93
C THR A 100 -3.72 13.39 5.14
N ASP A 101 -4.26 13.94 6.22
CA ASP A 101 -4.35 13.24 7.49
C ASP A 101 -5.48 12.22 7.58
N ARG A 102 -6.61 12.51 6.94
CA ARG A 102 -7.83 11.70 7.10
C ARG A 102 -8.09 10.77 5.93
N SER A 103 -7.72 11.16 4.72
CA SER A 103 -7.95 10.35 3.51
C SER A 103 -6.69 9.58 3.11
N LEU A 104 -5.55 10.25 2.91
CA LEU A 104 -4.34 9.60 2.43
C LEU A 104 -3.72 8.65 3.48
N ASN A 105 -3.67 9.05 4.75
CA ASN A 105 -3.12 8.19 5.81
C ASN A 105 -3.87 6.86 5.98
N THR A 106 -5.19 6.85 5.78
CA THR A 106 -6.01 5.63 5.80
C THR A 106 -5.54 4.65 4.71
N LEU A 107 -5.32 5.15 3.49
CA LEU A 107 -4.81 4.36 2.39
C LEU A 107 -3.35 3.91 2.63
N ASP A 108 -2.49 4.79 3.13
CA ASP A 108 -1.08 4.48 3.41
C ASP A 108 -0.97 3.36 4.45
N SER A 109 -1.74 3.43 5.54
CA SER A 109 -1.77 2.43 6.60
C SER A 109 -2.29 1.07 6.13
N TYR A 110 -3.20 1.07 5.16
CA TYR A 110 -3.66 -0.14 4.50
C TYR A 110 -2.56 -0.74 3.60
N LEU A 111 -1.87 0.09 2.81
CA LEU A 111 -0.84 -0.35 1.88
C LEU A 111 0.43 -0.87 2.56
N THR A 112 0.72 -0.48 3.80
CA THR A 112 1.88 -0.98 4.56
C THR A 112 1.80 -2.48 4.90
N GLN A 113 0.62 -3.10 4.81
CA GLN A 113 0.44 -4.54 5.08
C GLN A 113 0.96 -5.42 3.94
N PHE A 114 0.94 -4.93 2.70
CA PHE A 114 1.24 -5.73 1.51
C PHE A 114 2.69 -6.24 1.45
N PRO A 115 3.74 -5.47 1.79
CA PRO A 115 5.12 -5.95 1.71
C PRO A 115 5.40 -7.20 2.57
N ASP A 116 4.88 -7.24 3.79
CA ASP A 116 5.06 -8.39 4.69
C ASP A 116 4.31 -9.63 4.19
N ILE A 117 3.03 -9.48 3.85
CA ILE A 117 2.21 -10.57 3.30
C ILE A 117 2.84 -11.11 2.00
N LYS A 118 3.34 -10.24 1.13
CA LYS A 118 4.05 -10.63 -0.10
C LYS A 118 5.31 -11.45 0.20
N ALA A 119 6.07 -11.07 1.23
CA ALA A 119 7.25 -11.81 1.66
C ALA A 119 6.88 -13.20 2.22
N ARG A 120 5.75 -13.30 2.95
CA ARG A 120 5.21 -14.56 3.47
C ARG A 120 4.70 -15.48 2.36
N ILE A 121 4.00 -14.96 1.35
CA ILE A 121 3.63 -15.71 0.13
C ILE A 121 4.90 -16.31 -0.52
N ALA A 122 5.92 -15.48 -0.77
CA ALA A 122 7.18 -15.97 -1.35
C ALA A 122 7.93 -16.98 -0.46
N LYS A 123 7.78 -16.87 0.87
CA LYS A 123 8.31 -17.86 1.82
C LYS A 123 7.53 -19.17 1.73
N ARG A 124 6.20 -19.12 1.67
CA ARG A 124 5.32 -20.28 1.51
C ARG A 124 5.62 -21.03 0.22
N ASP A 125 5.80 -20.34 -0.90
CA ASP A 125 6.15 -20.97 -2.18
C ASP A 125 7.49 -21.72 -2.13
N ARG A 126 8.51 -21.12 -1.50
CA ARG A 126 9.79 -21.80 -1.26
C ARG A 126 9.64 -23.03 -0.37
N LYS A 127 8.79 -22.94 0.66
CA LYS A 127 8.56 -24.04 1.60
C LYS A 127 7.74 -25.18 1.03
N MET A 128 6.84 -24.89 0.09
CA MET A 128 6.16 -25.91 -0.70
C MET A 128 7.17 -26.76 -1.47
N VAL A 129 8.13 -26.10 -2.14
CA VAL A 129 9.20 -26.78 -2.90
C VAL A 129 10.11 -27.61 -1.97
N ASP A 130 10.48 -27.07 -0.81
CA ASP A 130 11.26 -27.81 0.20
C ASP A 130 10.51 -29.07 0.69
N PHE A 131 9.20 -28.93 0.97
CA PHE A 131 8.34 -30.03 1.38
C PHE A 131 8.20 -31.10 0.29
N ASP A 132 7.95 -30.72 -0.96
CA ASP A 132 7.89 -31.64 -2.09
C ASP A 132 9.23 -32.39 -2.26
N SER A 133 10.36 -31.68 -2.11
CA SER A 133 11.70 -32.28 -2.15
C SER A 133 11.87 -33.35 -1.07
N ALA A 134 11.54 -33.03 0.18
CA ALA A 134 11.64 -33.97 1.30
C ALA A 134 10.70 -35.18 1.12
N ARG A 135 9.48 -34.94 0.61
CA ARG A 135 8.50 -35.99 0.30
C ARG A 135 9.03 -36.95 -0.76
N HIS A 136 9.62 -36.42 -1.83
CA HIS A 136 10.25 -37.21 -2.87
C HIS A 136 11.47 -37.98 -2.35
N HIS A 137 12.31 -37.36 -1.53
CA HIS A 137 13.46 -38.02 -0.92
C HIS A 137 13.03 -39.20 -0.05
N PHE A 138 12.08 -38.99 0.86
CA PHE A 138 11.54 -40.05 1.73
C PHE A 138 10.89 -41.19 0.93
N SER A 139 10.07 -40.87 -0.08
CA SER A 139 9.45 -41.88 -0.96
C SER A 139 10.49 -42.71 -1.72
N SER A 140 11.58 -42.07 -2.17
CA SER A 140 12.67 -42.74 -2.87
C SER A 140 13.42 -43.74 -1.97
N LEU A 141 13.68 -43.38 -0.71
CA LEU A 141 14.29 -44.27 0.28
C LEU A 141 13.38 -45.45 0.63
N GLN A 142 12.07 -45.21 0.75
CA GLN A 142 11.10 -46.26 1.03
C GLN A 142 11.01 -47.31 -0.11
N LYS A 143 11.06 -46.85 -1.37
CA LYS A 143 11.13 -47.74 -2.55
C LYS A 143 12.51 -48.40 -2.69
N GLY A 144 13.57 -47.68 -2.35
CA GLY A 144 14.96 -48.15 -2.35
C GLY A 144 15.18 -49.31 -1.38
N LYS A 145 14.65 -49.23 -0.16
CA LYS A 145 14.72 -50.31 0.85
C LYS A 145 14.28 -51.67 0.29
N LYS A 146 13.15 -51.71 -0.41
CA LYS A 146 12.63 -52.94 -1.06
C LYS A 146 13.52 -53.47 -2.19
N LYS A 147 14.17 -52.57 -2.94
CA LYS A 147 15.01 -52.90 -4.10
C LYS A 147 16.42 -53.31 -3.68
N ASP A 148 16.96 -52.68 -2.66
CA ASP A 148 18.28 -52.99 -2.12
C ASP A 148 18.24 -54.31 -1.36
N GLU A 149 17.20 -54.62 -0.57
CA GLU A 149 17.00 -55.96 -0.01
C GLU A 149 17.12 -57.08 -1.08
N ALA A 150 16.52 -56.87 -2.26
CA ALA A 150 16.59 -57.83 -3.36
C ALA A 150 17.98 -57.92 -4.03
N LYS A 151 18.75 -56.84 -4.06
CA LYS A 151 20.10 -56.80 -4.69
C LYS A 151 21.20 -57.27 -3.74
N ILE A 152 21.08 -56.98 -2.45
CA ILE A 152 22.08 -57.33 -1.44
C ILE A 152 21.96 -58.81 -1.05
N ALA A 153 20.81 -59.47 -1.32
CA ALA A 153 20.60 -60.88 -1.00
C ALA A 153 21.69 -61.84 -1.51
N LYS A 154 22.17 -61.67 -2.76
CA LYS A 154 23.23 -62.53 -3.34
C LYS A 154 24.62 -62.27 -2.73
N PRO A 155 25.13 -61.02 -2.67
CA PRO A 155 26.37 -60.70 -1.97
C PRO A 155 26.34 -61.04 -0.48
N ALA A 156 25.20 -60.83 0.20
CA ALA A 156 25.01 -61.19 1.61
C ALA A 156 25.19 -62.70 1.82
N ALA A 157 24.56 -63.53 0.98
CA ALA A 157 24.72 -64.99 1.04
C ALA A 157 26.16 -65.47 0.78
N LEU A 158 26.94 -64.75 -0.05
CA LEU A 158 28.37 -65.03 -0.26
C LEU A 158 29.23 -64.63 0.94
N LEU A 159 28.92 -63.49 1.57
CA LEU A 159 29.55 -63.03 2.80
C LEU A 159 29.25 -63.99 3.97
N GLU A 160 28.04 -64.55 4.01
CA GLU A 160 27.57 -65.54 4.98
C GLU A 160 28.35 -66.87 4.90
N LYS A 161 28.97 -67.16 3.75
CA LYS A 161 29.86 -68.31 3.57
C LYS A 161 31.33 -68.03 3.87
N ALA A 162 31.76 -66.77 3.81
CA ALA A 162 33.17 -66.37 3.85
C ALA A 162 33.62 -65.76 5.19
N ALA A 163 32.72 -65.14 5.95
CA ALA A 163 33.02 -64.50 7.22
C ALA A 163 32.68 -65.40 8.43
N PRO A 164 33.43 -65.33 9.54
CA PRO A 164 33.03 -65.98 10.81
C PRO A 164 31.69 -65.43 11.32
N GLY A 165 30.86 -66.27 11.97
CA GLY A 165 29.50 -65.91 12.38
C GLY A 165 29.41 -64.64 13.25
N TRP A 166 30.39 -64.39 14.13
CA TRP A 166 30.43 -63.18 14.94
C TRP A 166 30.60 -61.89 14.11
N ALA A 167 31.31 -61.95 12.98
CA ALA A 167 31.52 -60.81 12.09
C ALA A 167 30.30 -60.55 11.20
N GLN A 168 29.57 -61.60 10.80
CA GLN A 168 28.33 -61.48 10.03
C GLN A 168 27.23 -60.73 10.80
N VAL A 169 27.11 -61.03 12.09
CA VAL A 169 26.15 -60.37 12.99
C VAL A 169 26.47 -58.88 13.09
N LEU A 170 27.73 -58.52 13.28
CA LEU A 170 28.16 -57.12 13.38
C LEU A 170 27.91 -56.33 12.08
N ILE A 171 28.26 -56.90 10.93
CA ILE A 171 28.07 -56.26 9.62
C ILE A 171 26.57 -56.07 9.32
N SER A 172 25.75 -57.10 9.57
CA SER A 172 24.31 -57.03 9.34
C SER A 172 23.64 -56.00 10.28
N ALA A 173 24.03 -55.99 11.56
CA ALA A 173 23.54 -54.99 12.52
C ALA A 173 23.93 -53.57 12.11
N HIS A 174 25.16 -53.36 11.64
CA HIS A 174 25.61 -52.06 11.14
C HIS A 174 24.82 -51.59 9.92
N GLN A 175 24.57 -52.47 8.95
CA GLN A 175 23.79 -52.17 7.74
C GLN A 175 22.34 -51.79 8.08
N VAL A 176 21.70 -52.52 8.99
CA VAL A 176 20.35 -52.23 9.49
C VAL A 176 20.33 -50.91 10.25
N ALA A 177 21.32 -50.65 11.10
CA ALA A 177 21.43 -49.39 11.82
C ALA A 177 21.60 -48.19 10.88
N GLN A 178 22.44 -48.32 9.83
CA GLN A 178 22.71 -47.25 8.87
C GLN A 178 21.47 -46.93 8.02
N THR A 179 20.75 -47.96 7.55
CA THR A 179 19.52 -47.79 6.77
C THR A 179 18.39 -47.20 7.60
N ASN A 180 18.21 -47.65 8.85
CA ASN A 180 17.24 -47.06 9.77
C ASN A 180 17.59 -45.60 10.13
N LEU A 181 18.87 -45.27 10.31
CA LEU A 181 19.30 -43.90 10.57
C LEU A 181 18.95 -42.96 9.41
N SER A 182 19.27 -43.35 8.17
CA SER A 182 18.93 -42.55 6.98
C SER A 182 17.43 -42.40 6.79
N PHE A 183 16.65 -43.43 7.12
CA PHE A 183 15.19 -43.37 7.07
C PHE A 183 14.63 -42.38 8.10
N ASN A 184 15.06 -42.49 9.36
CA ASN A 184 14.63 -41.60 10.44
C ASN A 184 15.00 -40.14 10.15
N GLN A 185 16.18 -39.88 9.59
CA GLN A 185 16.59 -38.53 9.18
C GLN A 185 15.68 -37.94 8.09
N ALA A 186 15.36 -38.73 7.06
CA ALA A 186 14.48 -38.29 5.99
C ALA A 186 13.02 -38.10 6.46
N GLU A 187 12.54 -38.93 7.39
CA GLU A 187 11.23 -38.79 8.03
C GLU A 187 11.15 -37.52 8.88
N GLU A 188 12.20 -37.23 9.65
CA GLU A 188 12.29 -36.01 10.47
C GLU A 188 12.34 -34.75 9.59
N GLU A 189 13.11 -34.76 8.50
CA GLU A 189 13.19 -33.65 7.54
C GLU A 189 11.86 -33.42 6.82
N LEU A 190 11.16 -34.50 6.44
CA LEU A 190 9.81 -34.44 5.88
C LEU A 190 8.84 -33.79 6.86
N GLY A 191 8.81 -34.26 8.12
CA GLY A 191 7.94 -33.72 9.16
C GLY A 191 8.20 -32.23 9.44
N LYS A 192 9.48 -31.82 9.51
CA LYS A 192 9.85 -30.40 9.69
C LYS A 192 9.40 -29.53 8.51
N SER A 193 9.65 -29.99 7.28
CA SER A 193 9.31 -29.23 6.08
C SER A 193 7.79 -29.10 5.91
N GLN A 194 7.05 -30.18 6.18
CA GLN A 194 5.59 -30.17 6.19
C GLN A 194 5.04 -29.17 7.20
N LYS A 195 5.52 -29.22 8.45
CA LYS A 195 5.05 -28.34 9.51
C LYS A 195 5.23 -26.86 9.14
N ILE A 196 6.41 -26.46 8.67
CA ILE A 196 6.70 -25.06 8.31
C ILE A 196 5.85 -24.60 7.13
N PHE A 197 5.65 -25.48 6.13
CA PHE A 197 4.80 -25.16 4.98
C PHE A 197 3.34 -24.98 5.41
N GLU A 198 2.80 -25.94 6.19
CA GLU A 198 1.39 -25.94 6.57
C GLU A 198 1.04 -24.77 7.50
N GLU A 199 1.90 -24.45 8.45
CA GLU A 199 1.75 -23.26 9.31
C GLU A 199 1.60 -21.98 8.48
N LEU A 200 2.52 -21.75 7.53
CA LEU A 200 2.45 -20.59 6.64
C LEU A 200 1.23 -20.64 5.71
N ASN A 201 0.86 -21.83 5.25
CA ASN A 201 -0.24 -22.01 4.31
C ASN A 201 -1.58 -21.69 4.96
N VAL A 202 -1.83 -22.21 6.16
CA VAL A 202 -3.05 -21.93 6.94
C VAL A 202 -3.15 -20.44 7.27
N GLU A 203 -2.08 -19.83 7.80
CA GLU A 203 -2.08 -18.41 8.12
C GLU A 203 -2.44 -17.53 6.90
N LEU A 204 -1.85 -17.81 5.74
CA LEU A 204 -2.13 -17.05 4.51
C LEU A 204 -3.52 -17.32 3.95
N GLN A 205 -4.04 -18.55 4.06
CA GLN A 205 -5.40 -18.89 3.65
C GLN A 205 -6.45 -18.16 4.50
N ASP A 206 -6.15 -17.88 5.77
CA ASP A 206 -7.01 -17.10 6.66
C ASP A 206 -6.88 -15.58 6.40
N GLU A 207 -5.66 -15.07 6.21
CA GLU A 207 -5.41 -13.63 6.11
C GLU A 207 -5.76 -13.04 4.73
N LEU A 208 -5.49 -13.74 3.63
CA LEU A 208 -5.68 -13.18 2.27
C LEU A 208 -7.14 -12.82 1.96
N PRO A 209 -8.15 -13.65 2.30
CA PRO A 209 -9.55 -13.28 2.10
C PRO A 209 -9.97 -12.07 2.94
N VAL A 210 -9.53 -12.00 4.19
CA VAL A 210 -9.83 -10.87 5.09
C VAL A 210 -9.23 -9.57 4.54
N LEU A 211 -7.96 -9.60 4.10
CA LEU A 211 -7.34 -8.45 3.44
C LEU A 211 -8.11 -8.07 2.19
N PHE A 212 -8.52 -9.05 1.37
CA PHE A 212 -9.29 -8.81 0.16
C PHE A 212 -10.58 -8.06 0.50
N ASP A 213 -11.41 -8.57 1.40
CA ASP A 213 -12.70 -7.98 1.75
C ASP A 213 -12.59 -6.58 2.36
N ASN A 214 -11.52 -6.32 3.13
CA ASN A 214 -11.25 -4.99 3.70
C ASN A 214 -11.08 -3.89 2.63
N ARG A 215 -10.77 -4.21 1.37
CA ARG A 215 -10.59 -3.22 0.28
C ARG A 215 -11.78 -2.27 0.15
N VAL A 216 -12.99 -2.80 0.28
CA VAL A 216 -14.22 -2.02 0.07
C VAL A 216 -14.33 -0.96 1.16
N GLY A 217 -14.13 -1.34 2.42
CA GLY A 217 -14.14 -0.41 3.55
C GLY A 217 -13.08 0.68 3.42
N VAL A 218 -11.86 0.31 2.99
CA VAL A 218 -10.78 1.28 2.76
C VAL A 218 -11.15 2.28 1.66
N TYR A 219 -11.65 1.82 0.52
CA TYR A 219 -12.04 2.71 -0.58
C TYR A 219 -13.20 3.62 -0.17
N VAL A 220 -14.23 3.07 0.47
CA VAL A 220 -15.38 3.84 0.96
C VAL A 220 -14.93 4.92 1.92
N SER A 221 -14.14 4.57 2.95
CA SER A 221 -13.63 5.53 3.94
C SER A 221 -12.78 6.62 3.29
N THR A 222 -11.88 6.23 2.38
CA THR A 222 -10.98 7.16 1.67
C THR A 222 -11.76 8.17 0.84
N PHE A 223 -12.73 7.72 0.02
CA PHE A 223 -13.48 8.61 -0.87
C PHE A 223 -14.58 9.39 -0.13
N GLN A 224 -15.19 8.84 0.91
CA GLN A 224 -16.11 9.59 1.76
C GLN A 224 -15.39 10.71 2.51
N GLY A 225 -14.20 10.42 3.06
CA GLY A 225 -13.33 11.43 3.66
C GLY A 225 -13.00 12.55 2.66
N LEU A 226 -12.48 12.18 1.50
CA LEU A 226 -12.12 13.13 0.45
C LEU A 226 -13.31 14.01 0.03
N ALA A 227 -14.46 13.39 -0.27
CA ALA A 227 -15.67 14.09 -0.72
C ALA A 227 -16.20 15.04 0.37
N GLY A 228 -16.26 14.60 1.62
CA GLY A 228 -16.74 15.45 2.73
C GLY A 228 -15.82 16.65 2.98
N HIS A 229 -14.50 16.48 2.81
CA HIS A 229 -13.54 17.56 2.96
C HIS A 229 -13.63 18.56 1.80
N GLN A 230 -13.82 18.04 0.58
CA GLN A 230 -14.02 18.85 -0.62
C GLN A 230 -15.33 19.66 -0.55
N GLU A 231 -16.42 19.04 -0.09
CA GLU A 231 -17.70 19.73 0.12
C GLU A 231 -17.55 20.88 1.11
N LYS A 232 -16.95 20.61 2.28
CA LYS A 232 -16.71 21.64 3.31
C LYS A 232 -15.86 22.79 2.76
N PHE A 233 -14.76 22.47 2.09
CA PHE A 233 -13.86 23.47 1.50
C PHE A 233 -14.61 24.38 0.51
N HIS A 234 -15.30 23.80 -0.48
CA HIS A 234 -15.98 24.61 -1.48
C HIS A 234 -17.15 25.43 -0.90
N LYS A 235 -17.83 24.92 0.12
CA LYS A 235 -18.89 25.65 0.82
C LYS A 235 -18.35 26.89 1.52
N GLU A 236 -17.26 26.77 2.28
CA GLU A 236 -16.66 27.91 2.98
C GLU A 236 -15.98 28.87 2.01
N MET A 237 -15.30 28.36 0.98
CA MET A 237 -14.71 29.19 -0.09
C MET A 237 -15.78 29.99 -0.84
N GLY A 238 -16.95 29.41 -1.05
CA GLY A 238 -18.10 30.11 -1.64
C GLY A 238 -18.53 31.34 -0.83
N LYS A 239 -18.49 31.25 0.51
CA LYS A 239 -18.79 32.40 1.39
C LYS A 239 -17.72 33.47 1.30
N LEU A 240 -16.44 33.10 1.31
CA LEU A 240 -15.33 34.04 1.16
C LEU A 240 -15.41 34.78 -0.19
N ASN A 241 -15.70 34.06 -1.27
CA ASN A 241 -15.90 34.66 -2.59
C ASN A 241 -17.08 35.64 -2.64
N GLN A 242 -18.16 35.35 -1.90
CA GLN A 242 -19.29 36.26 -1.78
C GLN A 242 -18.91 37.53 -1.00
N SER A 243 -18.19 37.38 0.12
CA SER A 243 -17.66 38.52 0.88
C SER A 243 -16.75 39.40 0.03
N LEU A 244 -15.88 38.81 -0.79
CA LEU A 244 -15.04 39.55 -1.74
C LEU A 244 -15.89 40.39 -2.70
N ASN A 245 -16.94 39.78 -3.28
CA ASN A 245 -17.81 40.46 -4.23
C ASN A 245 -18.56 41.63 -3.57
N ASP A 246 -19.02 41.46 -2.33
CA ASP A 246 -19.69 42.50 -1.57
C ASP A 246 -18.75 43.67 -1.25
N ILE A 247 -17.48 43.38 -0.89
CA ILE A 247 -16.44 44.41 -0.68
C ILE A 247 -16.23 45.20 -1.97
N MET A 248 -16.02 44.52 -3.10
CA MET A 248 -15.80 45.19 -4.40
C MET A 248 -17.00 46.05 -4.83
N THR A 249 -18.23 45.58 -4.59
CA THR A 249 -19.44 46.34 -4.89
C THR A 249 -19.53 47.62 -4.06
N LYS A 250 -19.17 47.55 -2.77
CA LYS A 250 -19.18 48.71 -1.87
C LYS A 250 -18.05 49.68 -2.17
N LEU A 251 -16.89 49.19 -2.61
CA LEU A 251 -15.79 50.03 -3.08
C LEU A 251 -16.20 50.84 -4.32
N GLU A 252 -16.90 50.24 -5.28
CA GLU A 252 -17.44 50.95 -6.45
C GLU A 252 -18.43 52.04 -6.01
N ALA A 253 -19.33 51.73 -5.08
CA ALA A 253 -20.26 52.72 -4.53
C ALA A 253 -19.54 53.88 -3.82
N GLN A 254 -18.45 53.61 -3.09
CA GLN A 254 -17.62 54.67 -2.50
C GLN A 254 -17.02 55.58 -3.59
N ARG A 255 -16.55 55.00 -4.70
CA ARG A 255 -16.00 55.75 -5.84
C ARG A 255 -17.06 56.69 -6.45
N GLU A 256 -18.27 56.20 -6.71
CA GLU A 256 -19.37 57.02 -7.28
C GLU A 256 -19.72 58.21 -6.38
N ILE A 257 -19.81 57.98 -5.05
CA ILE A 257 -20.09 59.03 -4.07
C ILE A 257 -18.99 60.11 -4.07
N ASN A 258 -17.74 59.70 -4.15
CA ASN A 258 -16.60 60.61 -4.18
C ASN A 258 -16.57 61.45 -5.47
N GLU A 259 -16.98 60.89 -6.62
CA GLU A 259 -17.10 61.62 -7.88
C GLU A 259 -18.23 62.68 -7.82
N ASP A 260 -19.41 62.32 -7.31
CA ASP A 260 -20.55 63.24 -7.16
C ASP A 260 -20.26 64.41 -6.20
N ALA A 261 -19.55 64.14 -5.10
CA ALA A 261 -19.14 65.16 -4.14
C ALA A 261 -18.19 66.20 -4.77
N ASN A 262 -17.19 65.74 -5.52
CA ASN A 262 -16.23 66.60 -6.21
C ASN A 262 -16.88 67.45 -7.30
N HIS A 263 -17.86 66.92 -8.03
CA HIS A 263 -18.62 67.69 -9.02
C HIS A 263 -19.51 68.77 -8.39
N SER A 264 -20.10 68.49 -7.22
CA SER A 264 -20.95 69.45 -6.51
C SER A 264 -20.15 70.60 -5.90
N GLU A 265 -18.94 70.33 -5.41
CA GLU A 265 -18.04 71.35 -4.86
C GLU A 265 -17.48 72.29 -5.94
N ALA A 266 -17.14 71.75 -7.12
CA ALA A 266 -16.70 72.54 -8.28
C ALA A 266 -17.79 73.42 -8.90
N ALA A 267 -19.07 73.09 -8.73
CA ALA A 267 -20.20 73.85 -9.25
C ALA A 267 -20.64 75.03 -8.34
N SER A 268 -20.02 75.19 -7.17
CA SER A 268 -20.35 76.26 -6.22
C SER A 268 -19.75 77.60 -6.65
N PRO A 269 -20.53 78.70 -6.78
CA PRO A 269 -20.00 79.99 -7.22
C PRO A 269 -19.04 80.58 -6.17
N PRO A 270 -17.98 81.29 -6.58
CA PRO A 270 -16.99 81.82 -5.64
C PRO A 270 -17.65 82.80 -4.65
N PRO A 271 -17.21 82.82 -3.38
CA PRO A 271 -17.79 83.68 -2.36
C PRO A 271 -17.64 85.15 -2.78
N LYS A 272 -18.75 85.90 -2.74
CA LYS A 272 -18.74 87.33 -3.02
C LYS A 272 -17.86 88.01 -1.96
N VAL A 273 -16.70 88.50 -2.37
CA VAL A 273 -15.84 89.32 -1.54
C VAL A 273 -16.60 90.59 -1.18
N GLY A 274 -17.10 90.66 0.06
CA GLY A 274 -17.75 91.85 0.57
C GLY A 274 -16.74 92.99 0.66
N HIS A 275 -16.98 94.06 -0.08
CA HIS A 275 -16.25 95.31 0.10
C HIS A 275 -16.55 95.86 1.50
N ILE A 276 -15.53 95.82 2.36
CA ILE A 276 -15.51 96.56 3.62
C ILE A 276 -15.14 98.00 3.28
N PHE A 277 -16.08 98.93 3.45
CA PHE A 277 -15.82 100.36 3.57
C PHE A 277 -16.04 100.77 5.02
#